data_AF-A0A961PWR2-F1
#
_entry.id   AF-A0A961PWR2-F1
#
_cell.length_a   1.000
_cell.length_b   1.000
_cell.length_c   1.000
_cell.angle_alpha   90.00
_cell.angle_beta   90.00
_cell.angle_gamma   90.00
#
_symmetry.space_group_name_H-M   'P 1'
#
loop_
_entity.id
_entity.type
_entity.pdbx_description
1 polymer ?
#
loop_
_entity_poly.entity_id
_entity_poly.type
_entity_poly.pdbx_seq_one_letter_code
_entity_poly.pdbx_strand_id
1 'polypeptide(L)' 'MSEIALGILLLTGLVLALTVMVMLARSVLMPSRPAHVTVNGRTELATTTGTKLLGVLNDAGILVPSACGGAGTCG' A
#
# COMPACT_ATOMS: atom_id res chain seq x y z
N MET A 1 18.84 -40.90 3.67
CA MET A 1 18.49 -39.72 2.82
C MET A 1 17.03 -39.27 3.00
N SER A 2 16.07 -40.17 3.19
CA SER A 2 14.64 -39.84 3.36
C SER A 2 14.35 -38.94 4.56
N GLU A 3 14.97 -39.18 5.71
CA GLU A 3 14.74 -38.37 6.92
C GLU A 3 15.17 -36.91 6.75
N ILE A 4 16.29 -36.67 6.06
CA ILE A 4 16.79 -35.32 5.76
C ILE A 4 15.84 -34.62 4.79
N ALA A 5 15.37 -35.33 3.75
CA ALA A 5 14.41 -34.79 2.80
C ALA A 5 13.07 -34.42 3.47
N LEU A 6 12.58 -35.27 4.38
CA LEU A 6 11.37 -35.02 5.18
C LEU A 6 11.54 -33.80 6.10
N GLY A 7 12.69 -33.66 6.76
CA GLY A 7 12.98 -32.52 7.62
C GLY A 7 13.02 -31.19 6.86
N ILE A 8 13.65 -31.18 5.68
CA ILE A 8 13.67 -30.00 4.79
C ILE A 8 12.25 -29.65 4.35
N LEU A 9 11.47 -30.64 3.91
CA LEU A 9 10.12 -30.41 3.39
C LEU A 9 9.18 -29.86 4.47
N LEU A 10 9.26 -30.37 5.71
CA LEU A 10 8.51 -29.86 6.85
C LEU A 10 8.88 -28.41 7.19
N LEU A 11 10.18 -28.10 7.26
CA LEU A 11 10.64 -26.75 7.61
C LEU A 11 10.25 -25.74 6.52
N THR A 12 10.51 -26.06 5.26
CA THR A 12 10.15 -25.20 4.13
C THR A 12 8.64 -25.02 4.04
N GLY A 13 7.86 -26.09 4.24
CA GLY A 13 6.40 -26.04 4.26
C GLY A 13 5.86 -25.16 5.38
N LEU A 14 6.41 -25.24 6.59
CA LEU A 14 6.01 -24.40 7.73
C LEU A 14 6.26 -22.92 7.45
N VAL A 15 7.44 -22.56 6.92
CA VAL A 15 7.77 -21.17 6.58
C VAL A 15 6.86 -20.64 5.46
N LEU A 16 6.60 -21.45 4.43
CA LEU A 16 5.64 -21.10 3.37
C LEU A 16 4.22 -20.89 3.92
N ALA A 17 3.76 -21.77 4.80
CA ALA A 17 2.45 -21.64 5.43
C ALA A 17 2.33 -20.33 6.23
N LEU A 18 3.35 -20.01 7.04
CA LEU A 18 3.37 -18.78 7.83
C LEU A 18 3.43 -17.53 6.96
N THR A 19 4.25 -17.53 5.90
CA THR A 19 4.34 -16.36 4.99
C THR A 19 3.04 -16.11 4.24
N VAL A 20 2.37 -17.15 3.75
CA VAL A 20 1.04 -17.05 3.13
C VAL A 20 0.01 -16.51 4.13
N MET A 21 0.01 -17.03 5.37
CA MET A 21 -0.87 -16.53 6.43
C MET A 21 -0.67 -15.03 6.70
N VAL A 22 0.59 -14.58 6.79
CA VAL A 22 0.93 -13.17 7.01
C VAL A 22 0.52 -12.30 5.82
N MET A 23 0.72 -12.77 4.59
CA MET A 23 0.29 -12.05 3.39
C MET A 23 -1.24 -11.89 3.34
N LEU A 24 -1.99 -12.95 3.64
CA LEU A 24 -3.45 -12.89 3.73
C LEU A 24 -3.89 -11.90 4.80
N ALA A 25 -3.29 -11.96 6.00
CA ALA A 25 -3.58 -11.01 7.06
C ALA A 25 -3.33 -9.55 6.61
N ARG A 26 -2.18 -9.27 5.97
CA ARG A 26 -1.87 -7.93 5.43
C ARG A 26 -2.91 -7.46 4.42
N SER A 27 -3.36 -8.33 3.53
CA SER A 27 -4.37 -7.98 2.51
C SER A 27 -5.71 -7.56 3.13
N VAL A 28 -6.07 -8.14 4.28
CA VAL A 28 -7.30 -7.80 5.02
C VAL A 28 -7.11 -6.56 5.89
N LEU A 29 -5.94 -6.40 6.52
CA LEU A 29 -5.64 -5.30 7.44
C LEU A 29 -5.34 -3.97 6.73
N MET A 30 -4.84 -4.00 5.50
CA MET A 30 -4.48 -2.81 4.72
C MET A 30 -5.24 -2.72 3.37
N PRO A 31 -6.58 -2.62 3.39
CA PRO A 31 -7.35 -2.51 2.16
C PRO A 31 -7.26 -1.10 1.56
N SER A 32 -6.85 -1.01 0.30
CA SER A 32 -6.97 0.22 -0.50
C SER A 32 -8.42 0.41 -0.93
N ARG A 33 -9.13 1.32 -0.25
CA ARG A 33 -10.53 1.68 -0.55
C ARG A 33 -10.62 2.92 -1.44
N PRO A 34 -11.61 2.99 -2.36
CA PRO A 34 -11.91 4.22 -3.06
C PRO A 34 -12.29 5.31 -2.05
N ALA A 35 -11.81 6.52 -2.27
CA ALA A 35 -12.04 7.69 -1.45
C ALA A 35 -12.33 8.90 -2.35
N HIS A 36 -13.17 9.80 -1.84
CA HIS A 36 -13.50 11.05 -2.51
C HIS A 36 -12.82 12.20 -1.76
N VAL A 37 -12.12 13.05 -2.50
CA VAL A 37 -11.45 14.24 -1.98
C VAL A 37 -12.12 15.46 -2.56
N THR A 38 -12.68 16.31 -1.70
CA THR A 38 -13.26 17.59 -2.11
C THR A 38 -12.25 18.72 -1.88
N VAL A 39 -11.88 19.41 -2.95
CA VAL A 39 -10.97 20.57 -2.89
C VAL A 39 -11.79 21.85 -2.89
N ASN A 40 -11.59 22.68 -1.86
CA ASN A 40 -12.24 23.98 -1.71
C ASN A 40 -13.77 23.96 -1.86
N GLY A 41 -14.43 22.83 -1.54
CA GLY A 41 -15.88 22.68 -1.64
C GLY A 41 -16.46 22.70 -3.06
N ARG A 42 -15.63 22.63 -4.12
CA ARG A 42 -16.09 22.77 -5.51
C ARG A 42 -15.65 21.63 -6.43
N THR A 43 -14.46 21.08 -6.20
CA THR A 43 -13.88 20.06 -7.08
C THR A 43 -13.84 18.74 -6.33
N GLU A 44 -14.53 17.72 -6.84
CA GLU A 44 -14.55 16.39 -6.26
C GLU A 44 -13.68 15.45 -7.08
N LEU A 45 -12.75 14.77 -6.41
CA LEU A 45 -11.75 13.90 -7.02
C LEU A 45 -11.91 12.49 -6.45
N ALA A 46 -12.11 11.51 -7.33
CA ALA A 46 -12.06 10.11 -6.94
C ALA A 46 -10.60 9.67 -6.87
N THR A 47 -10.20 9.11 -5.74
CA THR A 47 -8.86 8.57 -5.50
C THR A 47 -8.96 7.24 -4.74
N THR A 48 -7.82 6.58 -4.54
CA THR A 48 -7.71 5.38 -3.72
C THR A 48 -6.90 5.69 -2.47
N THR A 49 -7.34 5.21 -1.32
CA THR A 49 -6.60 5.34 -0.05
C THR A 49 -5.25 4.61 -0.13
N GLY A 50 -4.21 5.27 0.40
CA GLY A 50 -2.82 4.79 0.37
C GLY A 50 -1.92 5.52 -0.62
N THR A 51 -2.48 6.34 -1.51
CA THR A 51 -1.69 7.25 -2.38
C THR A 51 -1.42 8.59 -1.70
N LYS A 52 -0.35 9.27 -2.12
CA LYS A 52 -0.02 10.59 -1.61
C LYS A 52 -1.00 11.62 -2.17
N LEU A 53 -1.61 12.41 -1.28
CA LEU A 53 -2.57 13.44 -1.67
C LEU A 53 -2.01 14.46 -2.68
N LEU A 54 -0.75 14.88 -2.52
CA LEU A 54 -0.09 15.79 -3.46
C LEU A 54 0.04 15.22 -4.87
N GLY A 55 0.23 13.90 -5.01
CA GLY A 55 0.25 13.25 -6.32
C GLY A 55 -1.12 13.30 -6.98
N VAL A 56 -2.17 12.95 -6.22
CA VAL A 56 -3.57 12.99 -6.68
C VAL A 56 -3.98 14.40 -7.13
N LEU A 57 -3.58 15.43 -6.39
CA LEU A 57 -3.86 16.82 -6.75
C LEU A 57 -3.10 17.24 -8.01
N ASN A 58 -1.84 16.85 -8.14
CA ASN A 58 -1.03 17.16 -9.32
C ASN A 58 -1.53 16.46 -10.58
N ASP A 59 -1.96 15.19 -10.48
CA ASP A 59 -2.59 14.44 -11.57
C ASP A 59 -3.93 15.05 -12.00
N ALA A 60 -4.65 15.66 -11.05
CA ALA A 60 -5.86 16.43 -11.31
C ALA A 60 -5.60 17.85 -11.85
N GLY A 61 -4.34 18.22 -12.11
CA GLY A 61 -3.96 19.54 -12.61
C GLY A 61 -3.94 20.65 -11.55
N ILE A 62 -4.08 20.31 -10.27
CA ILE A 62 -3.97 21.23 -9.14
C ILE A 62 -2.52 21.20 -8.66
N LEU A 63 -1.68 22.04 -9.27
CA LEU A 63 -0.27 22.13 -8.91
C LEU A 63 -0.09 22.86 -7.58
N VAL A 64 0.30 22.12 -6.55
CA VAL A 64 0.73 22.69 -5.28
C VAL A 64 2.26 22.82 -5.33
N PRO A 65 2.82 24.05 -5.32
CA PRO A 65 4.26 24.23 -5.36
C PRO A 65 4.87 23.61 -4.11
N SER A 66 5.63 22.52 -4.29
CA SER A 66 6.29 21.81 -3.20
C SER A 66 7.75 21.57 -3.56
N ALA A 67 8.65 22.12 -2.74
CA ALA A 67 10.09 22.02 -2.98
C ALA A 67 10.63 20.58 -2.83
N CYS A 68 9.93 19.72 -2.10
CA CYS A 68 10.36 18.36 -1.76
C CYS A 68 9.57 17.28 -2.48
N GLY A 69 8.84 17.63 -3.54
CA GLY A 69 8.18 16.66 -4.42
C GLY A 69 7.26 15.66 -3.68
N GLY A 70 6.58 16.10 -2.62
CA GLY A 70 5.70 15.24 -1.84
C GLY A 70 6.39 14.25 -0.89
N ALA A 71 7.64 14.52 -0.49
CA ALA A 71 8.30 13.83 0.63
C ALA A 71 7.78 14.27 2.01
N GLY A 72 7.06 15.40 2.10
CA GLY A 72 6.54 15.93 3.36
C GLY A 72 7.59 16.62 4.24
N THR A 73 8.75 16.95 3.67
CA THR A 73 9.89 17.53 4.40
C THR A 73 10.02 19.05 4.24
N CYS A 74 9.08 19.71 3.55
CA CYS A 74 9.24 21.12 3.15
C CYS A 74 8.67 22.14 4.13
N GLY A 75 7.82 21.71 5.07
CA GLY A 75 6.83 22.61 5.66
C GLY A 75 5.66 22.82 4.72
#